data_AF-A0A3B9QWK9-F1
#
_entry.id   AF-A0A3B9QWK9-F1
#
_cell.length_a   1.000
_cell.length_b   1.000
_cell.length_c   1.000
_cell.angle_alpha   90.00
_cell.angle_beta   90.00
_cell.angle_gamma   90.00
#
_symmetry.space_group_name_H-M   'P 1'
#
loop_
_entity.id
_entity.type
_entity.pdbx_description
1 polymer ?
#
loop_
_entity_poly.entity_id
_entity_poly.type
_entity_poly.pdbx_seq_one_letter_code
_entity_poly.pdbx_strand_id
1 'polypeptide(L)'
;MAKSTVGTADEAKKHIEAAKAAEGLKKEATGEVIEPVDITIDVNGEEMTFSCPPSIEDAPADVIFHMEDEKPMKAFRTLLGETDMNRMRAAGARVRDFTAFIEAWTDEVGLGK
;
A
#
# COMPACT_ATOMS: atom_id res chain seq x y z
N MET A 1 28.89 24.39 -22.82
CA MET A 1 27.43 24.34 -22.60
C MET A 1 26.98 22.91 -22.77
N ALA A 2 26.53 22.26 -21.70
CA ALA A 2 25.82 20.98 -21.76
C ALA A 2 24.87 20.97 -20.56
N LYS A 3 23.59 21.30 -20.80
CA LYS A 3 22.53 21.13 -19.81
C LYS A 3 22.13 19.65 -19.86
N SER A 4 22.59 18.88 -18.88
CA SER A 4 22.00 17.57 -18.59
C SER A 4 20.53 17.79 -18.26
N THR A 5 19.66 17.15 -19.03
CA THR A 5 18.23 17.06 -18.78
C THR A 5 18.03 16.34 -17.46
N VAL A 6 17.82 17.14 -16.44
CA VAL A 6 17.24 16.74 -15.17
C VAL A 6 15.87 16.16 -15.50
N GLY A 7 15.74 14.83 -15.44
CA GLY A 7 14.46 14.15 -15.22
C GLY A 7 14.04 14.47 -13.79
N THR A 8 13.61 15.70 -13.60
CA THR A 8 13.37 16.31 -12.28
C THR A 8 12.14 15.68 -11.68
N ALA A 9 12.12 15.63 -10.35
CA ALA A 9 11.06 15.19 -9.43
C ALA A 9 9.59 15.55 -9.78
N ASP A 10 9.34 16.27 -10.87
CA ASP A 10 8.06 16.60 -11.46
C ASP A 10 7.33 15.35 -12.02
N GLU A 11 8.04 14.40 -12.66
CA GLU A 11 7.42 13.16 -13.13
C GLU A 11 7.05 12.23 -11.96
N ALA A 12 7.92 12.12 -10.95
CA ALA A 12 7.62 11.38 -9.73
C ALA A 12 6.42 11.98 -8.97
N LYS A 13 6.36 13.31 -8.84
CA LYS A 13 5.22 14.01 -8.22
C LYS A 13 3.93 13.83 -9.02
N LYS A 14 4.00 13.85 -10.35
CA LYS A 14 2.83 13.66 -11.23
C LYS A 14 2.30 12.22 -11.18
N HIS A 15 3.16 11.22 -10.96
CA HIS A 15 2.75 9.86 -10.70
C HIS A 15 2.13 9.69 -9.30
N ILE A 16 2.64 10.38 -8.28
CA ILE A 16 2.08 10.39 -6.91
C ILE A 16 0.71 11.08 -6.88
N GLU A 17 0.54 12.23 -7.53
CA GLU A 17 -0.75 12.93 -7.59
C GLU A 17 -1.79 12.21 -8.48
N ALA A 18 -1.36 11.52 -9.53
CA ALA A 18 -2.27 10.71 -10.35
C ALA A 18 -2.71 9.41 -9.65
N ALA A 19 -1.91 8.87 -8.73
CA ALA A 19 -2.31 7.76 -7.86
C ALA A 19 -3.29 8.22 -6.77
N LYS A 20 -3.08 9.39 -6.18
CA LYS A 20 -4.00 10.00 -5.17
C LYS A 20 -5.40 10.31 -5.70
N ALA A 21 -5.57 10.44 -7.02
CA ALA A 21 -6.85 10.78 -7.63
C ALA A 21 -7.72 9.56 -8.02
N ALA A 22 -7.19 8.33 -8.00
CA ALA A 22 -7.88 7.20 -8.62
C ALA A 22 -8.72 6.33 -7.67
N GLU A 23 -8.35 6.15 -6.40
CA GLU A 23 -9.06 5.21 -5.52
C GLU A 23 -9.13 5.68 -4.07
N GLY A 24 -9.77 6.83 -3.83
CA GLY A 24 -10.49 6.98 -2.56
C GLY A 24 -11.49 5.82 -2.50
N LEU A 25 -11.30 4.90 -1.54
CA LEU A 25 -12.16 3.74 -1.37
C LEU A 25 -13.61 4.24 -1.36
N LYS A 26 -14.41 3.83 -2.36
CA LYS A 26 -15.69 4.47 -2.65
C LYS A 26 -16.64 4.37 -1.46
N LYS A 27 -16.81 5.49 -0.74
CA LYS A 27 -17.98 6.39 -0.67
C LYS A 27 -19.42 5.85 -0.88
N GLU A 28 -19.68 4.55 -0.91
CA GLU A 28 -21.02 4.02 -1.24
C GLU A 28 -21.92 3.81 -0.02
N ALA A 29 -21.37 3.84 1.22
CA ALA A 29 -22.15 3.62 2.44
C ALA A 29 -22.28 4.86 3.36
N THR A 30 -21.23 5.66 3.52
CA THR A 30 -21.17 6.69 4.60
C THR A 30 -21.02 8.13 4.11
N GLY A 31 -20.68 8.34 2.82
CA GLY A 31 -20.36 9.66 2.27
C GLY A 31 -18.99 10.21 2.70
N GLU A 32 -18.28 9.51 3.58
CA GLU A 32 -16.94 9.85 4.03
C GLU A 32 -15.90 9.46 2.97
N VAL A 33 -14.96 10.36 2.68
CA VAL A 33 -13.82 10.07 1.82
C VAL A 33 -12.73 9.55 2.75
N ILE A 34 -12.51 8.24 2.72
CA ILE A 34 -11.39 7.61 3.39
C ILE A 34 -10.16 7.86 2.50
N GLU A 35 -9.24 8.69 2.97
CA GLU A 35 -7.97 8.93 2.29
C GLU A 35 -7.04 7.75 2.56
N PRO A 36 -6.58 7.02 1.53
CA PRO A 36 -5.65 5.92 1.74
C PRO A 36 -4.27 6.43 2.14
N VAL A 37 -3.51 5.56 2.80
CA VAL A 37 -2.10 5.78 3.13
C VAL A 37 -1.20 5.09 2.11
N ASP A 38 -0.12 5.77 1.72
CA ASP A 38 0.84 5.26 0.75
C ASP A 38 2.00 4.56 1.49
N ILE A 39 2.05 3.23 1.39
CA ILE A 39 3.12 2.42 1.98
C ILE A 39 4.19 2.18 0.92
N THR A 40 5.40 2.67 1.18
CA THR A 40 6.53 2.52 0.28
C THR A 40 7.56 1.56 0.87
N ILE A 41 7.93 0.52 0.14
CA ILE A 41 8.95 -0.46 0.55
C ILE A 41 9.92 -0.75 -0.60
N ASP A 42 11.14 -1.15 -0.24
CA ASP A 42 12.11 -1.70 -1.20
C ASP A 42 11.83 -3.20 -1.41
N VAL A 43 11.57 -3.57 -2.66
CA VAL A 43 11.45 -4.96 -3.10
C VAL A 43 12.58 -5.25 -4.05
N ASN A 44 13.61 -5.94 -3.55
CA ASN A 44 14.74 -6.38 -4.37
C ASN A 44 15.46 -5.22 -5.11
N GLY A 45 15.58 -4.06 -4.47
CA GLY A 45 16.18 -2.86 -5.06
C GLY A 45 15.24 -2.01 -5.91
N GLU A 46 13.94 -2.36 -5.97
CA GLU A 46 12.89 -1.57 -6.60
C GLU A 46 11.99 -0.94 -5.52
N GLU A 47 11.88 0.39 -5.51
CA GLU A 47 10.97 1.11 -4.62
C GLU A 47 9.53 0.95 -5.13
N MET A 48 8.67 0.33 -4.32
CA MET A 48 7.27 0.07 -4.65
C MET A 48 6.36 0.76 -3.65
N THR A 49 5.35 1.49 -4.16
CA THR A 49 4.33 2.17 -3.36
C THR A 49 2.98 1.46 -3.50
N PHE A 50 2.31 1.23 -2.37
CA PHE A 50 1.03 0.56 -2.23
C PHE A 50 0.04 1.46 -1.52
N SER A 51 -1.15 1.63 -2.09
CA SER A 51 -2.21 2.42 -1.47
C SER A 51 -3.04 1.51 -0.57
N CYS A 52 -3.04 1.78 0.72
CA CYS A 52 -3.68 0.96 1.74
C CYS A 52 -4.73 1.75 2.53
N PRO A 53 -5.71 1.07 3.15
CA PRO A 53 -6.61 1.72 4.09
C PRO A 53 -5.85 2.41 5.24
N PRO A 54 -6.30 3.59 5.70
CA PRO A 54 -5.65 4.32 6.79
C PRO A 54 -5.89 3.71 8.17
N SER A 55 -6.78 2.72 8.28
CA SER A 55 -7.09 2.00 9.52
C SER A 55 -7.60 0.58 9.22
N ILE A 56 -7.66 -0.27 10.26
CA ILE A 56 -8.32 -1.59 10.17
C ILE A 56 -9.83 -1.45 9.96
N GLU A 57 -10.44 -0.40 10.50
CA GLU A 57 -11.90 -0.17 10.41
C GLU A 57 -12.31 0.16 8.97
N ASP A 58 -11.38 0.70 8.18
CA ASP A 58 -11.55 1.02 6.77
C ASP A 58 -11.08 -0.10 5.83
N ALA A 59 -10.53 -1.19 6.38
CA ALA A 59 -10.07 -2.33 5.60
C ALA A 59 -11.25 -3.20 5.11
N PRO A 60 -11.03 -4.06 4.10
CA PRO A 60 -12.04 -5.03 3.70
C PRO A 60 -12.51 -5.88 4.88
N ALA A 61 -13.81 -6.14 5.01
CA ALA A 61 -14.38 -6.89 6.14
C ALA A 61 -13.74 -8.28 6.32
N ASP A 62 -13.25 -8.90 5.24
CA ASP A 62 -12.52 -10.17 5.29
C ASP A 62 -11.23 -10.12 6.15
N VAL A 63 -10.64 -8.93 6.32
CA VAL A 63 -9.44 -8.71 7.15
C VAL A 63 -9.72 -9.06 8.60
N ILE A 64 -10.84 -8.59 9.19
CA ILE A 64 -11.14 -8.87 10.61
C ILE A 64 -11.40 -10.36 10.83
N PHE A 65 -12.15 -11.00 9.92
CA PHE A 65 -12.40 -12.45 10.00
C PHE A 65 -11.10 -13.25 9.95
N HIS A 66 -10.13 -12.85 9.12
CA HIS A 66 -8.82 -13.50 9.07
C HIS A 66 -7.96 -13.26 10.32
N MET A 67 -8.11 -12.12 10.99
CA MET A 67 -7.43 -11.89 12.27
C MET A 67 -8.06 -12.69 13.41
N GLU A 68 -9.40 -12.77 13.48
CA GLU A 68 -10.11 -13.60 14.46
C GLU A 68 -9.81 -15.11 14.29
N ASP A 69 -9.60 -15.54 13.05
CA ASP A 69 -9.19 -16.91 12.68
C ASP A 69 -7.71 -17.25 13.02
N GLU A 70 -6.96 -16.33 13.65
CA GLU A 70 -5.51 -16.44 13.88
C GLU A 70 -4.70 -16.64 12.57
N LYS A 71 -5.17 -16.06 11.46
CA LYS A 71 -4.54 -16.10 10.12
C LYS A 71 -4.06 -14.72 9.67
N PRO A 72 -3.12 -14.07 10.39
CA PRO A 72 -2.70 -12.70 10.11
C PRO A 72 -2.11 -12.53 8.71
N MET A 73 -1.37 -13.52 8.20
CA MET A 73 -0.82 -13.48 6.84
C MET A 73 -1.91 -13.44 5.75
N LYS A 74 -3.05 -14.06 6.00
CA LYS A 74 -4.19 -14.01 5.09
C LYS A 74 -4.88 -12.65 5.17
N ALA A 75 -4.99 -12.07 6.36
CA ALA A 75 -5.51 -10.73 6.58
C ALA A 75 -4.70 -9.67 5.81
N PHE A 76 -3.37 -9.64 5.97
CA PHE A 76 -2.51 -8.68 5.26
C PHE A 76 -2.47 -8.92 3.75
N ARG A 77 -2.59 -10.17 3.29
CA ARG A 77 -2.72 -10.47 1.87
C ARG A 77 -4.02 -9.93 1.29
N THR A 78 -5.12 -10.06 2.02
CA THR A 78 -6.41 -9.50 1.64
C THR A 78 -6.39 -7.98 1.65
N LEU A 79 -5.70 -7.37 2.62
CA LEU A 79 -5.52 -5.93 2.73
C LEU A 79 -4.74 -5.35 1.54
N LEU A 80 -3.63 -5.98 1.17
CA LEU A 80 -2.82 -5.56 0.01
C LEU A 80 -3.53 -5.86 -1.33
N GLY A 81 -4.36 -6.91 -1.37
CA GLY A 81 -5.07 -7.32 -2.57
C GLY A 81 -4.22 -8.15 -3.54
N GLU A 82 -4.89 -8.83 -4.47
CA GLU A 82 -4.23 -9.77 -5.39
C GLU A 82 -3.35 -9.07 -6.44
N THR A 83 -3.76 -7.87 -6.90
CA THR A 83 -3.02 -7.09 -7.90
C THR A 83 -1.63 -6.72 -7.40
N ASP A 84 -1.53 -6.12 -6.22
CA ASP A 84 -0.26 -5.66 -5.67
C ASP A 84 0.60 -6.83 -5.17
N MET A 85 -0.02 -7.90 -4.66
CA MET A 85 0.70 -9.15 -4.39
C MET A 85 1.35 -9.75 -5.65
N ASN A 86 0.68 -9.67 -6.80
CA ASN A 86 1.26 -10.09 -8.07
C ASN A 86 2.37 -9.16 -8.53
N ARG A 87 2.26 -7.84 -8.30
CA ARG A 87 3.33 -6.88 -8.58
C ARG A 87 4.57 -7.14 -7.72
N MET A 88 4.39 -7.32 -6.41
CA MET A 88 5.48 -7.72 -5.50
C MET A 88 6.16 -9.00 -5.99
N ARG A 89 5.38 -10.02 -6.35
CA ARG A 89 5.93 -11.29 -6.87
C ARG A 89 6.70 -11.08 -8.18
N ALA A 90 6.20 -10.25 -9.09
CA ALA A 90 6.87 -9.95 -10.35
C ALA A 90 8.21 -9.23 -10.15
N ALA A 91 8.31 -8.36 -9.13
CA ALA A 91 9.56 -7.72 -8.70
C ALA A 91 10.53 -8.68 -7.97
N GLY A 92 10.11 -9.93 -7.71
CA GLY A 92 10.93 -10.92 -7.02
C GLY A 92 10.84 -10.87 -5.50
N ALA A 93 9.73 -10.33 -4.95
CA ALA A 93 9.50 -10.27 -3.52
C ALA A 93 9.64 -11.63 -2.84
N ARG A 94 10.28 -11.60 -1.68
CA ARG A 94 10.43 -12.69 -0.72
C ARG A 94 9.58 -12.39 0.51
N VAL A 95 9.49 -13.39 1.39
CA VAL A 95 8.73 -13.27 2.64
C VAL A 95 9.14 -12.03 3.44
N ARG A 96 10.43 -11.69 3.50
CA ARG A 96 10.94 -10.51 4.22
C ARG A 96 10.37 -9.18 3.68
N ASP A 97 10.13 -9.09 2.38
CA ASP A 97 9.65 -7.85 1.76
C ASP A 97 8.16 -7.69 2.04
N PHE A 98 7.42 -8.82 2.12
CA PHE A 98 6.04 -8.83 2.61
C PHE A 98 5.96 -8.52 4.11
N THR A 99 6.91 -8.98 4.93
CA THR A 99 7.01 -8.58 6.34
C THR A 99 7.29 -7.08 6.48
N ALA A 100 8.19 -6.53 5.67
CA ALA A 100 8.47 -5.09 5.66
C ALA A 100 7.24 -4.26 5.29
N PHE A 101 6.42 -4.72 4.33
CA PHE A 101 5.12 -4.12 4.05
C PHE A 101 4.20 -4.10 5.27
N ILE A 102 4.07 -5.25 5.95
CA ILE A 102 3.22 -5.37 7.15
C ILE A 102 3.70 -4.41 8.24
N GLU A 103 4.99 -4.36 8.51
CA GLU A 103 5.59 -3.48 9.52
C GLU A 103 5.35 -2.01 9.17
N ALA A 104 5.62 -1.61 7.92
CA ALA A 104 5.42 -0.24 7.47
C ALA A 104 3.96 0.20 7.56
N TRP A 105 3.02 -0.66 7.15
CA TRP A 105 1.60 -0.35 7.27
C TRP A 105 1.14 -0.29 8.73
N THR A 106 1.57 -1.24 9.56
CA THR A 106 1.20 -1.30 10.99
C THR A 106 1.73 -0.10 11.78
N ASP A 107 2.93 0.40 11.43
CA ASP A 107 3.50 1.63 11.99
C ASP A 107 2.72 2.87 11.55
N GLU A 108 2.41 2.98 10.24
CA GLU A 108 1.69 4.11 9.65
C GLU A 108 0.29 4.28 10.26
N VAL A 109 -0.46 3.18 10.44
CA VAL A 109 -1.81 3.22 11.01
C VAL A 109 -1.84 3.19 12.54
N GLY A 110 -0.67 3.22 13.19
CA GLY A 110 -0.56 3.32 14.65
C GLY A 110 -0.90 2.05 15.44
N LEU A 111 -0.94 0.89 14.78
CA LEU A 111 -1.10 -0.42 15.44
C LEU A 111 0.22 -0.95 16.03
N GLY A 112 1.35 -0.34 15.71
CA GLY A 112 2.68 -0.74 16.15
C GLY A 112 3.10 -0.29 17.55
N LYS A 113 2.17 0.19 18.40
CA LYS A 113 2.45 0.65 19.78
C LYS A 113 1.74 -0.17 20.85
#